data_AF-A0A1L6R172-F1
#
_entry.id   AF-A0A1L6R172-F1
#
_cell.length_a   1.000
_cell.length_b   1.000
_cell.length_c   1.000
_cell.angle_alpha   90.00
_cell.angle_beta   90.00
_cell.angle_gamma   90.00
#
_symmetry.space_group_name_H-M   'P 1'
#
loop_
_entity.id
_entity.type
_entity.pdbx_description
1 polymer ?
#
loop_
_entity_poly.entity_id
_entity_poly.type
_entity_poly.pdbx_seq_one_letter_code
_entity_poly.pdbx_strand_id
1 'polypeptide(L)'
;MVKSNGSLVNSIEKSLQQNCNCESVIVEDRAIGIQFNKLDVFSNSKLGITLINPSYSSSAEKEANRLNRILKKDVQNFKSVDFITFNFKSKGRTKTVKIKDGNIL
;
A
#
# COMPACT_ATOMS: atom_id res chain seq x y z
N MET A 1 -8.79 -23.93 -5.90
CA MET A 1 -8.60 -23.48 -4.50
C MET A 1 -7.78 -22.19 -4.52
N VAL A 2 -8.43 -21.04 -4.68
CA VAL A 2 -7.77 -19.71 -4.75
C VAL A 2 -7.93 -19.05 -3.38
N LYS A 3 -7.07 -19.41 -2.42
CA LYS A 3 -7.12 -18.89 -1.04
C LYS A 3 -5.96 -17.93 -0.69
N SER A 4 -4.93 -17.81 -1.54
CA SER A 4 -3.68 -17.16 -1.15
C SER A 4 -3.72 -15.62 -1.15
N ASN A 5 -4.45 -14.97 -2.07
CA ASN A 5 -4.43 -13.51 -2.18
C ASN A 5 -5.24 -12.81 -1.09
N GLY A 6 -6.39 -13.38 -0.70
CA GLY A 6 -7.21 -12.83 0.38
C GLY A 6 -6.46 -12.79 1.72
N SER A 7 -5.60 -13.78 2.00
CA SER A 7 -4.80 -13.79 3.23
C SER A 7 -3.76 -12.66 3.28
N LEU A 8 -3.16 -12.32 2.13
CA LEU A 8 -2.17 -11.24 2.06
C LEU A 8 -2.85 -9.87 2.23
N VAL A 9 -3.92 -9.60 1.48
CA VAL A 9 -4.69 -8.36 1.57
C VAL A 9 -5.20 -8.13 3.00
N ASN A 10 -5.79 -9.14 3.63
CA ASN A 10 -6.28 -9.06 5.00
C ASN A 10 -5.15 -8.79 6.01
N SER A 11 -3.96 -9.37 5.80
CA SER A 11 -2.81 -9.14 6.67
C SER A 11 -2.29 -7.71 6.54
N ILE A 12 -2.27 -7.17 5.32
CA ILE A 12 -1.89 -5.78 5.05
C ILE A 12 -2.89 -4.83 5.69
N GLU A 13 -4.18 -5.05 5.47
CA GLU A 13 -5.24 -4.23 6.04
C GLU A 13 -5.15 -4.21 7.58
N LYS A 14 -5.01 -5.39 8.20
CA LYS A 14 -4.89 -5.51 9.66
C LYS A 14 -3.65 -4.80 10.20
N SER A 15 -2.48 -4.98 9.56
CA SER A 15 -1.24 -4.30 9.97
C SER A 15 -1.39 -2.79 9.86
N LEU A 16 -2.02 -2.28 8.79
CA LEU A 16 -2.26 -0.85 8.61
C LEU A 16 -3.27 -0.29 9.61
N GLN A 17 -4.38 -0.97 9.87
CA GLN A 17 -5.38 -0.53 10.85
C GLN A 17 -4.74 -0.36 12.24
N GLN A 18 -3.79 -1.24 12.61
CA GLN A 18 -3.09 -1.18 13.88
C GLN A 18 -2.03 -0.06 13.95
N ASN A 19 -1.49 0.38 12.81
CA ASN A 19 -0.31 1.24 12.78
C ASN A 19 -0.53 2.63 12.18
N CYS A 20 -1.56 2.82 11.35
CA CYS A 20 -1.82 4.04 10.57
C CYS A 20 -2.38 5.19 11.41
N ASN A 21 -3.08 4.88 12.51
CA ASN A 21 -3.89 5.85 13.26
C ASN A 21 -4.85 6.61 12.33
N CYS A 22 -5.70 5.83 11.66
CA CYS A 22 -6.58 6.25 10.57
C CYS A 22 -8.00 5.83 10.91
N GLU A 23 -8.99 6.62 10.48
CA GLU A 23 -10.40 6.28 10.69
C GLU A 23 -10.78 4.98 9.97
N SER A 24 -10.23 4.81 8.77
CA SER A 24 -10.42 3.60 7.98
C SER A 24 -9.24 3.36 7.06
N VAL A 25 -9.00 2.09 6.75
CA VAL A 25 -8.03 1.62 5.77
C VAL A 25 -8.78 0.77 4.76
N ILE A 26 -8.61 1.09 3.47
CA ILE A 26 -9.18 0.33 2.37
C ILE A 26 -8.01 -0.20 1.54
N VAL A 27 -7.89 -1.51 1.43
CA VAL A 27 -6.87 -2.17 0.61
C VAL A 27 -7.53 -2.73 -0.65
N GLU A 28 -7.11 -2.23 -1.79
CA GLU A 28 -7.55 -2.67 -3.11
C GLU A 28 -6.39 -3.40 -3.79
N ASP A 29 -6.53 -4.71 -3.98
CA ASP A 29 -5.61 -5.47 -4.82
C ASP A 29 -5.84 -5.06 -6.28
N ARG A 30 -4.87 -4.37 -6.88
CA ARG A 30 -4.96 -3.85 -8.25
C ARG A 30 -4.10 -4.70 -9.17
N ALA A 31 -4.62 -5.87 -9.51
CA ALA A 31 -4.11 -6.79 -10.51
C ALA A 31 -2.76 -7.46 -10.19
N ILE A 32 -2.83 -8.75 -9.90
CA ILE A 32 -1.75 -9.70 -10.18
C ILE A 32 -1.83 -10.04 -11.67
N GLY A 33 -0.90 -9.52 -12.46
CA GLY A 33 -0.82 -9.79 -13.88
C GLY A 33 0.20 -8.89 -14.55
N ILE A 34 0.91 -9.45 -15.54
CA ILE A 34 1.87 -8.72 -16.37
C ILE A 34 1.10 -7.63 -17.13
N GLN A 35 0.98 -6.44 -16.52
CA GLN A 35 0.41 -5.28 -17.19
C GLN A 35 1.53 -4.60 -17.95
N PHE A 36 1.65 -4.94 -19.23
CA PHE A 36 2.46 -4.22 -20.20
C PHE A 36 1.90 -2.80 -20.37
N ASN A 37 2.41 -1.85 -19.60
CA ASN A 37 2.19 -0.43 -19.89
C ASN A 37 3.43 0.08 -20.63
N LYS A 38 3.22 0.84 -21.72
CA LYS A 38 4.20 1.30 -22.73
C LYS A 38 5.40 2.14 -22.21
N LEU A 39 5.68 2.15 -20.91
CA LEU A 39 6.68 3.00 -20.25
C LEU A 39 7.51 2.23 -19.20
N ASP A 40 7.97 1.03 -19.52
CA ASP A 40 9.11 0.37 -18.85
C ASP A 40 9.03 0.13 -17.34
N VAL A 41 8.05 -0.63 -16.86
CA VAL A 41 8.17 -1.30 -15.55
C VAL A 41 7.44 -2.65 -15.53
N PHE A 42 8.19 -3.74 -15.49
CA PHE A 42 7.66 -5.03 -15.02
C PHE A 42 7.28 -4.87 -13.54
N SER A 43 6.00 -5.05 -13.18
CA SER A 43 5.59 -5.20 -11.78
C SER A 43 4.69 -6.43 -11.67
N ASN A 44 5.08 -7.40 -10.83
CA ASN A 44 4.37 -8.67 -10.69
C ASN A 44 3.12 -8.54 -9.82
N SER A 45 3.05 -7.54 -8.93
CA SER A 45 1.82 -7.18 -8.23
C SER A 45 1.76 -5.69 -7.86
N LYS A 46 0.58 -5.09 -8.00
CA LYS A 46 0.31 -3.70 -7.61
C LYS A 46 -0.74 -3.65 -6.51
N LEU A 47 -0.47 -2.85 -5.49
CA LEU A 47 -1.34 -2.70 -4.34
C LEU A 47 -1.81 -1.25 -4.21
N GLY A 48 -3.13 -1.04 -4.17
CA GLY A 48 -3.73 0.24 -3.82
C GLY A 48 -4.13 0.26 -2.35
N ILE A 49 -3.70 1.27 -1.62
CA ILE A 49 -4.08 1.47 -0.21
C ILE A 49 -4.68 2.86 -0.10
N THR A 50 -5.88 2.97 0.45
CA THR A 50 -6.51 4.25 0.77
C THR A 50 -6.63 4.37 2.28
N LEU A 51 -6.06 5.44 2.82
CA LEU A 51 -6.07 5.79 4.24
C LEU A 51 -7.04 6.96 4.42
N ILE A 52 -8.10 6.76 5.19
CA ILE A 52 -9.15 7.76 5.45
C ILE A 52 -8.83 8.49 6.74
N ASN A 53 -8.79 9.83 6.65
CA ASN A 53 -8.42 10.75 7.73
C ASN A 53 -7.18 10.32 8.53
N PRO A 54 -6.06 9.97 7.86
CA PRO A 54 -4.83 9.56 8.53
C PRO A 54 -4.25 10.67 9.40
N SER A 55 -3.91 10.33 10.65
CA SER A 55 -3.25 11.25 11.58
C SER A 55 -1.74 11.01 11.61
N TYR A 56 -0.99 11.90 10.97
CA TYR A 56 0.47 11.89 10.97
C TYR A 56 1.03 13.30 11.15
N SER A 57 2.11 13.43 11.92
CA SER A 57 2.71 14.73 12.30
C SER A 57 3.67 15.29 11.25
N SER A 58 4.02 14.50 10.23
CA SER A 58 5.06 14.84 9.26
C SER A 58 4.49 15.04 7.85
N SER A 59 4.93 14.27 6.87
CA SER A 59 4.45 14.35 5.48
C SER A 59 3.87 13.02 5.03
N ALA A 60 3.04 13.04 3.98
CA ALA A 60 2.46 11.84 3.40
C ALA A 60 3.56 10.85 2.94
N GLU A 61 4.67 11.36 2.43
CA GLU A 61 5.84 10.57 1.99
C GLU A 61 6.54 9.89 3.16
N LYS A 62 6.79 10.62 4.26
CA LYS A 62 7.38 10.06 5.48
C LYS A 62 6.49 9.00 6.10
N GLU A 63 5.18 9.24 6.12
CA GLU A 63 4.21 8.30 6.64
C GLU A 63 4.09 7.06 5.75
N ALA A 64 4.02 7.22 4.42
CA ALA A 64 4.04 6.10 3.48
C ALA A 64 5.29 5.23 3.65
N ASN A 65 6.45 5.85 3.82
CA ASN A 65 7.70 5.13 4.11
C ASN A 65 7.64 4.37 5.44
N ARG A 66 7.10 4.98 6.49
CA ARG A 66 6.92 4.32 7.80
C ARG A 66 6.03 3.09 7.68
N LEU A 67 4.85 3.25 7.06
CA LEU A 67 3.90 2.17 6.84
C LEU A 67 4.47 1.07 5.94
N ASN A 68 5.20 1.42 4.89
CA ASN A 68 5.89 0.44 4.04
C ASN A 68 6.93 -0.39 4.80
N ARG A 69 7.70 0.22 5.72
CA ARG A 69 8.65 -0.52 6.57
C ARG A 69 7.93 -1.49 7.52
N ILE A 70 6.81 -1.05 8.09
CA ILE A 70 5.98 -1.89 8.97
C ILE A 70 5.43 -3.08 8.18
N LEU A 71 4.86 -2.85 7.00
CA LEU A 71 4.35 -3.92 6.15
C LEU A 71 5.43 -4.93 5.74
N LYS A 72 6.63 -4.47 5.40
CA LYS A 72 7.78 -5.35 5.11
C LYS A 72 8.19 -6.23 6.30
N LYS A 73 7.91 -5.78 7.52
CA LYS A 73 8.25 -6.50 8.77
C LYS A 73 7.12 -7.43 9.21
N ASP A 74 5.87 -6.95 9.19
CA ASP A 74 4.73 -7.59 9.85
C ASP A 74 3.94 -8.52 8.92
N VAL A 75 4.03 -8.30 7.59
CA VAL A 75 3.27 -9.07 6.61
C VAL A 75 4.18 -10.06 5.90
N GLN A 76 3.95 -11.35 6.16
CA GLN A 76 4.61 -12.44 5.45
C GLN A 76 4.29 -12.34 3.95
N ASN A 77 5.30 -12.55 3.11
CA ASN A 77 5.22 -12.43 1.64
C ASN A 77 4.99 -11.01 1.10
N PHE A 78 5.06 -9.96 1.92
CA PHE A 78 4.99 -8.58 1.40
C PHE A 78 6.10 -8.23 0.40
N LYS A 79 7.22 -8.98 0.41
CA LYS A 79 8.31 -8.86 -0.57
C LYS A 79 7.88 -9.13 -2.02
N SER A 80 6.74 -9.78 -2.27
CA SER A 80 6.23 -9.98 -3.62
C SER A 80 5.44 -8.78 -4.16
N VAL A 81 5.28 -7.72 -3.36
CA VAL A 81 4.61 -6.48 -3.74
C VAL A 81 5.63 -5.47 -4.26
N ASP A 82 5.65 -5.29 -5.58
CA ASP A 82 6.64 -4.48 -6.27
C ASP A 82 6.23 -3.00 -6.33
N PHE A 83 4.92 -2.74 -6.35
CA PHE A 83 4.36 -1.41 -6.51
C PHE A 83 3.21 -1.15 -5.55
N ILE A 84 3.33 -0.11 -4.72
CA ILE A 84 2.33 0.27 -3.74
C ILE A 84 1.92 1.72 -3.98
N THR A 85 0.63 1.99 -3.97
CA THR A 85 0.08 3.35 -4.02
C THR A 85 -0.68 3.64 -2.73
N PHE A 86 -0.18 4.57 -1.92
CA PHE A 86 -0.86 5.10 -0.75
C PHE A 86 -1.65 6.36 -1.12
N ASN A 87 -2.96 6.35 -0.91
CA ASN A 87 -3.85 7.49 -1.05
C ASN A 87 -4.27 7.98 0.33
N PHE A 88 -3.72 9.11 0.76
CA PHE A 88 -4.06 9.78 2.00
C PHE A 88 -5.24 10.72 1.73
N LYS A 89 -6.45 10.31 2.11
CA LYS A 89 -7.68 11.10 1.93
C LYS A 89 -8.04 11.81 3.22
N SER A 90 -8.12 13.13 3.21
CA SER A 90 -8.55 13.93 4.37
C SER A 90 -9.27 15.20 3.94
N LYS A 91 -10.45 15.47 4.51
CA LYS A 91 -11.21 16.73 4.32
C LYS A 91 -11.30 17.18 2.85
N GLY A 92 -11.61 16.24 1.95
CA GLY A 92 -11.74 16.49 0.51
C GLY A 92 -10.44 16.60 -0.30
N ARG A 93 -9.27 16.47 0.34
CA ARG A 93 -7.97 16.42 -0.33
C ARG A 93 -7.45 14.99 -0.36
N THR A 94 -6.85 14.61 -1.49
CA THR A 94 -6.15 13.33 -1.64
C THR A 94 -4.69 13.61 -1.94
N LYS A 95 -3.78 13.05 -1.14
CA LYS A 95 -2.36 12.98 -1.47
C LYS A 95 -2.02 11.55 -1.86
N THR A 96 -1.33 11.37 -2.96
CA THR A 96 -0.93 10.05 -3.45
C THR A 96 0.58 9.93 -3.36
N VAL A 97 1.05 8.87 -2.71
CA VAL A 97 2.47 8.50 -2.65
C VAL A 97 2.62 7.13 -3.25
N LYS A 98 3.53 6.99 -4.22
CA LYS A 98 3.83 5.73 -4.89
C LYS A 98 5.17 5.21 -4.41
N ILE A 99 5.23 3.93 -4.11
CA ILE A 99 6.45 3.24 -3.71
C ILE A 99 6.68 2.10 -4.68
N LYS A 100 7.87 2.05 -5.28
CA LYS A 100 8.32 0.96 -6.14
C LYS A 100 9.62 0.39 -5.59
N ASP A 101 9.68 -0.93 -5.39
CA ASP A 101 10.86 -1.63 -4.84
C ASP A 101 11.34 -1.07 -3.48
N GLY A 102 10.43 -0.41 -2.74
CA GLY A 102 10.76 0.27 -1.48
C GLY A 102 11.24 1.72 -1.60
N ASN A 103 11.34 2.28 -2.80
CA ASN A 103 11.70 3.67 -3.04
C ASN A 103 10.47 4.50 -3.43
N ILE A 104 10.38 5.73 -2.93
CA ILE A 104 9.34 6.68 -3.34
C ILE A 104 9.63 7.15 -4.78
N LEU A 105 8.57 7.24 -5.59
CA LEU A 105 8.57 7.81 -6.94
C LEU A 105 8.13 9.27 -6.96
#